data_AF-A0A4Y3JC33-F1
#
_entry.id   AF-A0A4Y3JC33-F1
#
_cell.length_a   1.000
_cell.length_b   1.000
_cell.length_c   1.000
_cell.angle_alpha   90.00
_cell.angle_beta   90.00
_cell.angle_gamma   90.00
#
_symmetry.space_group_name_H-M   'P 1'
#
loop_
_entity.id
_entity.type
_entity.pdbx_description
1 polymer ?
#
loop_
_entity_poly.entity_id
_entity_poly.type
_entity_poly.pdbx_seq_one_letter_code
_entity_poly.pdbx_strand_id
1 'polypeptide(L)'
;MNNFVYRKVSIPLAIGIFIAPIIFAWFTLRKGYSKTARIVSFGYLALAFLAFFALPKQPQQKVEHPTVQTESKQTVPVKTEAEKTVEADAKAKQLKQQFEDRKAELEEQDKPHFEWPKVDYTQPVAKVDLKNDQAIIKAVGKPIADQEKLTNENGEPATTYYFSKTNASGLEVTLSREFIDVAWQFNDKEREKAAEFFNDGQRITRALLGGKEGAALYENIAKGGKVDFLSLDDGIEIHNARCGAYMCRYQVVR
;
A
#
# COMPACT_ATOMS: atom_id res chain seq x y z
N MET A 1 20.82 1.29 41.13
CA MET A 1 21.48 -0.04 41.13
C MET A 1 21.05 -0.76 39.85
N ASN A 2 21.97 -0.86 38.87
CA ASN A 2 21.65 -1.38 37.53
C ASN A 2 21.90 -2.88 37.49
N ASN A 3 20.85 -3.68 37.35
CA ASN A 3 20.94 -5.10 37.00
C ASN A 3 20.81 -5.25 35.48
N PHE A 4 21.94 -5.31 34.77
CA PHE A 4 21.95 -5.70 33.35
C PHE A 4 22.04 -7.23 33.25
N VAL A 5 20.89 -7.87 33.08
CA VAL A 5 20.79 -9.31 32.80
C VAL A 5 21.24 -9.57 31.36
N TYR A 6 22.35 -10.28 31.19
CA TYR A 6 22.84 -10.76 29.89
C TYR A 6 21.89 -11.84 29.34
N ARG A 7 21.19 -11.59 28.23
CA ARG A 7 20.40 -12.62 27.54
C ARG A 7 21.28 -13.48 26.63
N LYS A 8 21.29 -14.79 26.85
CA LYS A 8 21.89 -15.78 25.94
C LYS A 8 21.10 -15.85 24.62
N VAL A 9 21.83 -16.06 23.53
CA VAL A 9 21.27 -16.23 22.19
C VAL A 9 20.51 -17.56 22.14
N SER A 10 19.21 -17.52 21.89
CA SER A 10 18.36 -18.72 21.84
C SER A 10 18.65 -19.52 20.57
N ILE A 11 18.68 -20.85 20.67
CA ILE A 11 18.93 -21.81 19.57
C ILE A 11 18.13 -21.50 18.27
N PRO A 12 16.85 -21.07 18.31
CA PRO A 12 16.11 -20.71 17.11
C PRO A 12 16.70 -19.52 16.34
N LEU A 13 17.35 -18.57 17.04
CA LEU A 13 17.98 -17.40 16.43
C LEU A 13 19.28 -17.79 15.71
N ALA A 14 20.00 -18.77 16.24
CA ALA A 14 21.22 -19.29 15.62
C ALA A 14 20.92 -20.03 14.31
N ILE A 15 19.81 -20.78 14.25
CA ILE A 15 19.34 -21.46 13.03
C ILE A 15 18.93 -20.44 11.97
N GLY A 16 18.27 -19.35 12.37
CA GLY A 16 17.91 -18.25 11.47
C GLY A 16 19.12 -17.55 10.82
N ILE A 17 20.21 -17.35 11.57
CA ILE A 17 21.47 -16.80 11.05
C ILE A 17 22.07 -17.71 9.96
N PHE A 18 21.90 -19.02 10.07
CA PHE A 18 22.39 -19.98 9.09
C PHE A 18 21.57 -19.99 7.79
N ILE A 19 20.23 -19.87 7.89
CA ILE A 19 19.31 -19.99 6.73
C ILE A 19 19.22 -18.68 5.92
N ALA A 20 19.31 -17.52 6.57
CA ALA A 20 19.15 -16.22 5.91
C ALA A 20 20.09 -15.16 6.54
N PRO A 21 21.40 -15.21 6.26
CA PRO A 21 22.40 -14.38 6.93
C PRO A 21 22.14 -12.88 6.78
N ILE A 22 21.57 -12.45 5.64
CA ILE A 22 21.22 -11.05 5.36
C ILE A 22 20.10 -10.55 6.29
N ILE A 23 19.03 -11.34 6.45
CA ILE A 23 17.87 -10.96 7.27
C ILE A 23 18.25 -10.95 8.76
N PHE A 24 19.08 -11.90 9.20
CA PHE A 24 19.45 -12.00 10.61
C PHE A 24 20.58 -11.05 11.03
N ALA A 25 21.50 -10.66 10.13
CA ALA A 25 22.44 -9.57 10.41
C ALA A 25 21.68 -8.28 10.74
N TRP A 26 20.60 -7.98 10.00
CA TRP A 26 19.70 -6.88 10.29
C TRP A 26 19.06 -6.98 11.68
N PHE A 27 18.66 -8.18 12.11
CA PHE A 27 18.05 -8.40 13.42
C PHE A 27 19.01 -8.11 14.59
N THR A 28 20.32 -8.30 14.41
CA THR A 28 21.32 -8.03 15.46
C THR A 28 21.64 -6.55 15.70
N LEU A 29 21.18 -5.66 14.81
CA LEU A 29 21.29 -4.21 14.97
C LEU A 29 20.29 -3.64 16.00
N ARG A 30 19.25 -4.40 16.38
CA ARG A 30 18.30 -3.99 17.41
C ARG A 30 19.00 -3.82 18.77
N LYS A 31 18.59 -2.81 19.54
CA LYS A 31 19.17 -2.54 20.89
C LYS A 31 18.85 -3.71 21.82
N GLY A 32 19.88 -4.29 22.46
CA GLY A 32 19.73 -5.41 23.41
C GLY A 32 20.64 -6.62 23.16
N TYR A 33 21.31 -6.70 22.01
CA TYR A 33 22.27 -7.79 21.71
C TYR A 33 23.71 -7.43 22.08
N SER A 34 24.46 -8.42 22.60
CA SER A 34 25.86 -8.23 22.98
C SER A 34 26.75 -7.93 21.77
N LYS A 35 27.83 -7.17 22.01
CA LYS A 35 28.82 -6.82 20.97
C LYS A 35 29.43 -8.07 20.32
N THR A 36 29.59 -9.16 21.06
CA THR A 36 30.09 -10.44 20.54
C THR A 36 29.14 -11.08 19.53
N ALA A 37 27.82 -11.06 19.79
CA ALA A 37 26.81 -11.61 18.90
C ALA A 37 26.72 -10.84 17.56
N ARG A 38 26.96 -9.52 17.59
CA ARG A 38 27.05 -8.69 16.39
C ARG A 38 28.26 -9.09 15.54
N ILE A 39 29.43 -9.22 16.16
CA ILE A 39 30.68 -9.60 15.45
C ILE A 39 30.55 -10.96 14.78
N VAL A 40 29.97 -11.95 15.46
CA VAL A 40 29.76 -13.30 14.91
C VAL A 40 28.80 -13.27 13.71
N SER A 41 27.73 -12.47 13.78
CA SER A 41 26.72 -12.40 12.71
C SER A 41 27.27 -11.71 11.45
N PHE A 42 28.01 -10.61 11.61
CA PHE A 42 28.68 -9.95 10.48
C PHE A 42 29.84 -10.76 9.91
N GLY A 43 30.59 -11.49 10.77
CA GLY A 43 31.64 -12.40 10.32
C GLY A 43 31.09 -13.54 9.45
N TYR A 44 29.96 -14.13 9.83
CA TYR A 44 29.31 -15.18 9.03
C TYR A 44 28.76 -14.65 7.70
N LEU A 45 28.19 -13.43 7.68
CA LEU A 45 27.71 -12.79 6.45
C LEU A 45 28.85 -12.55 5.44
N ALA A 46 30.01 -12.10 5.90
CA ALA A 46 31.18 -11.91 5.05
C ALA A 46 31.68 -13.24 4.45
N LEU A 47 31.69 -14.31 5.26
CA LEU A 47 32.08 -15.65 4.82
C LEU A 47 31.10 -16.24 3.79
N ALA A 48 29.79 -16.06 4.00
CA ALA A 48 28.76 -16.49 3.07
C ALA A 48 28.87 -15.75 1.72
N PHE A 49 29.19 -14.45 1.76
CA PHE A 49 29.44 -13.66 0.55
C PHE A 49 30.66 -14.17 -0.22
N LEU A 50 31.77 -14.42 0.46
CA LEU A 50 32.97 -14.96 -0.18
C LEU A 50 32.72 -16.35 -0.81
N ALA A 51 31.96 -17.21 -0.14
CA ALA A 51 31.57 -18.52 -0.69
C ALA A 51 30.68 -18.39 -1.93
N PHE A 52 29.76 -17.42 -1.96
CA PHE A 52 28.89 -17.17 -3.11
C PHE A 52 29.69 -16.74 -4.36
N PHE A 53 30.71 -15.90 -4.19
CA PHE A 53 31.57 -15.44 -5.30
C PHE A 53 32.64 -16.46 -5.72
N ALA A 54 32.99 -17.41 -4.84
CA ALA A 54 33.95 -18.48 -5.14
C ALA A 54 33.33 -19.70 -5.84
N LEU A 55 32.00 -19.74 -6.02
CA LEU A 55 31.34 -20.80 -6.79
C LEU A 55 31.69 -20.67 -8.29
N PRO A 56 32.24 -21.71 -8.92
CA PRO A 56 32.50 -21.69 -10.36
C PRO A 56 31.17 -21.55 -11.11
N LYS A 57 31.07 -20.53 -11.97
CA LYS A 57 29.91 -20.32 -12.84
C LYS A 57 29.70 -21.58 -13.70
N GLN A 58 28.52 -22.19 -13.59
CA GLN A 58 28.17 -23.32 -14.45
C GLN A 58 28.16 -22.89 -15.93
N PRO A 59 28.75 -23.70 -16.83
CA PRO A 59 28.80 -23.38 -18.25
C PRO A 59 27.42 -23.58 -18.90
N GLN A 60 26.92 -22.52 -19.54
CA GLN A 60 25.71 -22.56 -20.35
C GLN A 60 25.94 -23.37 -21.63
N GLN A 61 25.00 -24.26 -21.95
CA GLN A 61 25.03 -25.15 -23.11
C GLN A 61 25.04 -24.37 -24.44
N LYS A 62 26.06 -24.66 -25.25
CA LYS A 62 26.25 -24.21 -26.63
C LYS A 62 25.38 -25.07 -27.56
N VAL A 63 24.40 -24.47 -28.24
CA VAL A 63 23.70 -25.10 -29.37
C VAL A 63 24.44 -24.71 -30.64
N GLU A 64 24.77 -25.71 -31.45
CA GLU A 64 25.64 -25.63 -32.63
C GLU A 64 24.86 -26.01 -33.89
N HIS A 65 25.00 -25.24 -34.97
CA HIS A 65 25.19 -25.61 -36.40
C HIS A 65 24.81 -24.43 -37.33
N PRO A 66 25.37 -24.28 -38.56
CA PRO A 66 26.68 -24.68 -39.06
C PRO A 66 27.48 -23.53 -39.72
N THR A 67 28.76 -23.81 -39.95
CA THR A 67 29.80 -23.03 -40.63
C THR A 67 29.43 -22.54 -42.03
N VAL A 68 29.65 -21.24 -42.31
CA VAL A 68 30.29 -20.75 -43.55
C VAL A 68 31.11 -19.50 -43.22
N GLN A 69 32.42 -19.56 -43.47
CA GLN A 69 33.29 -18.38 -43.55
C GLN A 69 33.05 -17.70 -44.90
N THR A 70 32.88 -16.37 -44.96
CA THR A 70 33.48 -15.55 -46.01
C THR A 70 33.50 -14.09 -45.54
N GLU A 71 34.70 -13.55 -45.50
CA GLU A 71 35.06 -12.15 -45.37
C GLU A 71 34.38 -11.29 -46.45
N SER A 72 33.55 -10.32 -46.06
CA SER A 72 33.18 -9.21 -46.95
C SER A 72 32.77 -7.98 -46.16
N LYS A 73 33.67 -6.99 -46.15
CA LYS A 73 33.45 -5.55 -46.11
C LYS A 73 31.96 -5.16 -46.25
N GLN A 74 31.33 -4.77 -45.15
CA GLN A 74 30.02 -4.14 -45.18
C GLN A 74 30.08 -2.80 -44.44
N THR A 75 30.12 -1.76 -45.26
CA THR A 75 29.87 -0.36 -44.91
C THR A 75 28.59 -0.25 -44.08
N VAL A 76 28.75 0.08 -42.80
CA VAL A 76 27.64 0.63 -42.00
C VAL A 76 27.31 2.00 -42.61
N PRO A 77 26.07 2.29 -43.04
CA PRO A 77 25.72 3.63 -43.42
C PRO A 77 25.77 4.47 -42.14
N VAL A 78 26.65 5.46 -42.11
CA VAL A 78 26.73 6.44 -41.03
C VAL A 78 25.41 7.21 -41.06
N LYS A 79 24.42 6.76 -40.29
CA LYS A 79 23.22 7.55 -40.00
C LYS A 79 23.67 8.87 -39.39
N THR A 80 23.18 9.96 -39.96
CA THR A 80 23.54 11.33 -39.57
C THR A 80 23.13 11.57 -38.12
N GLU A 81 23.84 12.42 -37.38
CA GLU A 81 23.56 12.72 -35.97
C GLU A 81 22.11 13.22 -35.74
N ALA A 82 21.53 13.88 -36.75
CA ALA A 82 20.12 14.24 -36.83
C ALA A 82 19.17 13.02 -36.91
N GLU A 83 19.54 11.94 -37.60
CA GLU A 83 18.72 10.72 -37.68
C GLU A 83 18.74 9.93 -36.37
N LYS A 84 19.87 9.96 -35.63
CA LYS A 84 19.98 9.33 -34.30
C LYS A 84 19.13 10.04 -33.25
N THR A 85 19.09 11.36 -33.29
CA THR A 85 18.25 12.18 -32.38
C THR A 85 16.77 11.98 -32.68
N VAL A 86 16.36 11.97 -33.94
CA VAL A 86 14.98 11.65 -34.34
C VAL A 86 14.56 10.25 -33.89
N GLU A 87 15.43 9.24 -34.03
CA GLU A 87 15.16 7.87 -33.57
C GLU A 87 15.09 7.79 -32.03
N ALA A 88 15.93 8.53 -31.30
CA ALA A 88 15.90 8.61 -29.85
C ALA A 88 14.62 9.28 -29.33
N ASP A 89 14.18 10.37 -29.96
CA ASP A 89 12.95 11.08 -29.60
C ASP A 89 11.71 10.21 -29.87
N ALA A 90 11.69 9.49 -30.99
CA ALA A 90 10.63 8.54 -31.31
C ALA A 90 10.56 7.40 -30.27
N LYS A 91 11.71 6.84 -29.89
CA LYS A 91 11.79 5.81 -28.82
C LYS A 91 11.35 6.35 -27.47
N ALA A 92 11.76 7.58 -27.11
CA ALA A 92 11.35 8.22 -25.87
C ALA A 92 9.83 8.44 -25.83
N LYS A 93 9.22 8.86 -26.95
CA LYS A 93 7.76 9.01 -27.06
C LYS A 93 7.04 7.67 -26.95
N GLN A 94 7.55 6.62 -27.61
CA GLN A 94 6.98 5.28 -27.53
C GLN A 94 7.06 4.72 -26.10
N LEU A 95 8.19 4.90 -25.42
CA LEU A 95 8.37 4.46 -24.05
C LEU A 95 7.43 5.19 -23.08
N LYS A 96 7.28 6.51 -23.23
CA LYS A 96 6.29 7.30 -22.47
C LYS A 96 4.87 6.77 -22.69
N GLN A 97 4.48 6.52 -23.95
CA GLN A 97 3.17 5.96 -24.24
C GLN A 97 2.97 4.60 -23.58
N GLN A 98 3.95 3.70 -23.68
CA GLN A 98 3.88 2.38 -23.03
C GLN A 98 3.77 2.46 -21.50
N PHE A 99 4.41 3.44 -20.87
CA PHE A 99 4.26 3.67 -19.43
C PHE A 99 2.87 4.18 -19.08
N GLU A 100 2.32 5.12 -19.84
CA GLU A 100 0.96 5.62 -19.62
C GLU A 100 -0.10 4.54 -19.87
N ASP A 101 0.04 3.74 -20.94
CA ASP A 101 -0.89 2.65 -21.25
C ASP A 101 -0.87 1.58 -20.15
N ARG A 102 0.34 1.16 -19.72
CA ARG A 102 0.49 0.22 -18.60
C ARG A 102 -0.10 0.78 -17.31
N LYS A 103 0.11 2.07 -17.05
CA LYS A 103 -0.45 2.73 -15.87
C LYS A 103 -1.98 2.73 -15.93
N ALA A 104 -2.57 3.05 -17.09
CA ALA A 104 -4.02 3.01 -17.27
C ALA A 104 -4.60 1.59 -17.08
N GLU A 105 -3.90 0.56 -17.60
CA GLU A 105 -4.28 -0.84 -17.40
C GLU A 105 -4.25 -1.22 -15.91
N LEU A 106 -3.20 -0.83 -15.19
CA LEU A 106 -3.09 -1.06 -13.75
C LEU A 106 -4.18 -0.31 -12.99
N GLU A 107 -4.49 0.93 -13.37
CA GLU A 107 -5.56 1.70 -12.74
C GLU A 107 -6.95 1.08 -12.95
N GLU A 108 -7.19 0.43 -14.10
CA GLU A 108 -8.41 -0.33 -14.35
C GLU A 108 -8.46 -1.61 -13.51
N GLN A 109 -7.35 -2.35 -13.44
CA GLN A 109 -7.23 -3.54 -12.58
C GLN A 109 -7.39 -3.21 -11.11
N ASP A 110 -6.96 -2.02 -10.69
CA ASP A 110 -7.09 -1.56 -9.30
C ASP A 110 -8.51 -1.11 -8.94
N LYS A 111 -9.49 -1.04 -9.86
CA LYS A 111 -10.87 -0.66 -9.50
C LYS A 111 -11.58 -1.77 -8.71
N PRO A 112 -12.64 -1.44 -7.94
CA PRO A 112 -13.52 -2.45 -7.37
C PRO A 112 -14.18 -3.32 -8.46
N HIS A 113 -13.93 -4.63 -8.47
CA HIS A 113 -14.47 -5.59 -9.46
C HIS A 113 -15.70 -6.34 -8.96
N PHE A 114 -16.60 -5.67 -8.24
CA PHE A 114 -17.86 -6.27 -7.79
C PHE A 114 -18.99 -5.24 -7.82
N GLU A 115 -20.24 -5.71 -7.95
CA GLU A 115 -21.41 -4.84 -7.88
C GLU A 115 -21.60 -4.33 -6.45
N TRP A 116 -21.24 -3.08 -6.21
CA TRP A 116 -21.45 -2.44 -4.91
C TRP A 116 -22.94 -2.13 -4.67
N PRO A 117 -23.39 -2.16 -3.40
CA PRO A 117 -24.75 -1.79 -3.06
C PRO A 117 -25.03 -0.33 -3.46
N LYS A 118 -26.22 -0.11 -4.04
CA LYS A 118 -26.70 1.23 -4.36
C LYS A 118 -26.96 2.03 -3.09
N VAL A 119 -26.91 3.35 -3.19
CA VAL A 119 -27.27 4.23 -2.07
C VAL A 119 -28.77 4.13 -1.79
N ASP A 120 -29.11 3.78 -0.55
CA ASP A 120 -30.48 3.82 -0.07
C ASP A 120 -30.82 5.25 0.39
N TYR A 121 -31.42 6.01 -0.54
CA TYR A 121 -31.90 7.38 -0.28
C TYR A 121 -33.17 7.44 0.57
N THR A 122 -33.82 6.31 0.87
CA THR A 122 -35.07 6.28 1.65
C THR A 122 -34.82 6.45 3.14
N GLN A 123 -33.62 6.10 3.62
CA GLN A 123 -33.24 6.25 5.01
C GLN A 123 -32.48 7.56 5.20
N PRO A 124 -33.03 8.55 5.92
CA PRO A 124 -32.29 9.76 6.22
C PRO A 124 -31.16 9.46 7.22
N VAL A 125 -29.96 9.95 6.93
CA VAL A 125 -28.81 9.88 7.84
C VAL A 125 -28.52 11.30 8.31
N ALA A 126 -28.65 11.53 9.62
CA ALA A 126 -28.36 12.83 10.20
C ALA A 126 -26.86 13.12 10.12
N LYS A 127 -26.53 14.36 9.72
CA LYS A 127 -25.15 14.83 9.72
C LYS A 127 -24.67 14.99 11.17
N VAL A 128 -23.48 14.47 11.47
CA VAL A 128 -22.86 14.59 12.80
C VAL A 128 -21.93 15.79 12.85
N ASP A 129 -21.78 16.36 14.04
CA ASP A 129 -20.73 17.35 14.31
C ASP A 129 -19.36 16.67 14.20
N LEU A 130 -18.53 17.14 13.28
CA LEU A 130 -17.20 16.60 13.04
C LEU A 130 -16.28 16.74 14.25
N LYS A 131 -16.58 17.59 15.23
CA LYS A 131 -15.80 17.74 16.47
C LYS A 131 -16.25 16.79 17.58
N ASN A 132 -17.34 16.05 17.37
CA ASN A 132 -17.90 15.14 18.36
C ASN A 132 -17.56 13.68 18.03
N ASP A 133 -16.40 13.23 18.52
CA ASP A 133 -15.91 11.87 18.31
C ASP A 133 -16.93 10.80 18.73
N GLN A 134 -17.63 10.99 19.85
CA GLN A 134 -18.63 10.03 20.31
C GLN A 134 -19.83 9.93 19.36
N ALA A 135 -20.27 11.05 18.79
CA ALA A 135 -21.35 11.06 17.81
C ALA A 135 -20.93 10.36 16.51
N ILE A 136 -19.69 10.57 16.06
CA ILE A 136 -19.14 9.93 14.85
C ILE A 136 -19.09 8.42 15.02
N ILE A 137 -18.54 7.93 16.13
CA ILE A 137 -18.47 6.49 16.40
C ILE A 137 -19.87 5.88 16.52
N LYS A 138 -20.82 6.57 17.17
CA LYS A 138 -22.21 6.12 17.24
C LYS A 138 -22.89 6.09 15.86
N ALA A 139 -22.51 6.98 14.95
CA ALA A 139 -23.12 7.07 13.62
C ALA A 139 -22.82 5.86 12.73
N VAL A 140 -21.71 5.15 12.97
CA VAL A 140 -21.42 3.84 12.34
C VAL A 140 -22.52 2.83 12.68
N GLY A 141 -23.04 2.87 13.91
CA GLY A 141 -24.12 2.00 14.38
C GLY A 141 -23.74 0.53 14.51
N LYS A 142 -22.44 0.25 14.65
CA LYS A 142 -21.88 -1.05 15.04
C LYS A 142 -21.06 -0.90 16.32
N PRO A 143 -20.96 -1.95 17.15
CA PRO A 143 -20.06 -1.94 18.29
C PRO A 143 -18.61 -1.84 17.82
N ILE A 144 -17.78 -1.14 18.59
CA ILE A 144 -16.32 -1.17 18.41
C ILE A 144 -15.84 -2.60 18.69
N ALA A 145 -15.11 -3.18 17.74
CA ALA A 145 -14.50 -4.49 17.88
C ALA A 145 -13.10 -4.40 18.53
N ASP A 146 -12.33 -3.39 18.15
CA ASP A 146 -11.00 -3.10 18.71
C ASP A 146 -10.66 -1.60 18.53
N GLN A 147 -9.65 -1.11 19.26
CA GLN A 147 -9.14 0.25 19.10
C GLN A 147 -7.63 0.32 19.29
N GLU A 148 -6.98 1.16 18.50
CA GLU A 148 -5.54 1.36 18.54
C GLU A 148 -5.21 2.84 18.71
N LYS A 149 -4.34 3.16 19.67
CA LYS A 149 -3.81 4.51 19.85
C LYS A 149 -2.55 4.67 19.00
N LEU A 150 -2.53 5.72 18.22
CA LEU A 150 -1.43 6.06 17.33
C LEU A 150 -1.01 7.52 17.54
N THR A 151 0.18 7.81 17.05
CA THR A 151 0.70 9.16 16.95
C THR A 151 1.12 9.36 15.50
N ASN A 152 0.60 10.39 14.84
CA ASN A 152 0.98 10.68 13.45
C ASN A 152 2.44 11.22 13.39
N GLU A 153 2.93 11.50 12.18
CA GLU A 153 4.30 12.00 11.97
C GLU A 153 4.56 13.35 12.68
N ASN A 154 3.52 14.15 12.90
CA ASN A 154 3.59 15.45 13.58
C ASN A 154 3.53 15.34 15.11
N GLY A 155 3.40 14.13 15.68
CA GLY A 155 3.24 13.95 17.11
C GLY A 155 1.79 14.08 17.59
N GLU A 156 0.83 14.23 16.68
CA GLU A 156 -0.58 14.37 17.03
C GLU A 156 -1.18 13.02 17.44
N PRO A 157 -1.83 12.93 18.60
CA PRO A 157 -2.51 11.71 19.02
C PRO A 157 -3.74 11.45 18.15
N ALA A 158 -3.87 10.21 17.70
CA ALA A 158 -5.04 9.72 17.01
C ALA A 158 -5.47 8.36 17.60
N THR A 159 -6.71 7.97 17.34
CA THR A 159 -7.21 6.64 17.70
C THR A 159 -7.96 6.04 16.52
N THR A 160 -7.55 4.84 16.09
CA THR A 160 -8.27 4.04 15.10
C THR A 160 -9.25 3.13 15.80
N TYR A 161 -10.50 3.18 15.38
CA TYR A 161 -11.58 2.33 15.85
C TYR A 161 -11.92 1.32 14.75
N TYR A 162 -11.79 0.04 15.08
CA TYR A 162 -12.11 -1.06 14.17
C TYR A 162 -13.51 -1.59 14.49
N PHE A 163 -14.34 -1.74 13.46
CA PHE A 163 -15.72 -2.24 13.58
C PHE A 163 -15.88 -3.71 13.16
N SER A 164 -14.75 -4.38 12.91
CA SER A 164 -14.66 -5.80 12.57
C SER A 164 -13.63 -6.48 13.46
N LYS A 165 -13.90 -7.73 13.85
CA LYS A 165 -12.96 -8.54 14.65
C LYS A 165 -11.74 -9.02 13.87
N THR A 166 -11.76 -8.85 12.55
CA THR A 166 -10.69 -9.32 11.65
C THR A 166 -9.99 -8.10 11.09
N ASN A 167 -8.74 -7.85 11.51
CA ASN A 167 -7.97 -6.67 11.10
C ASN A 167 -7.65 -6.62 9.58
N ALA A 168 -8.02 -7.65 8.83
CA ALA A 168 -7.83 -7.75 7.38
C ALA A 168 -9.04 -7.27 6.55
N SER A 169 -10.19 -6.99 7.18
CA SER A 169 -11.40 -6.59 6.46
C SER A 169 -12.41 -5.91 7.38
N GLY A 170 -13.06 -4.86 6.88
CA GLY A 170 -14.09 -4.12 7.60
C GLY A 170 -13.85 -2.61 7.62
N LEU A 171 -14.80 -1.89 8.20
CA LEU A 171 -14.71 -0.45 8.41
C LEU A 171 -13.75 -0.13 9.56
N GLU A 172 -12.90 0.87 9.35
CA GLU A 172 -12.11 1.55 10.35
C GLU A 172 -12.33 3.06 10.26
N VAL A 173 -12.32 3.71 11.41
CA VAL A 173 -12.39 5.17 11.52
C VAL A 173 -11.27 5.65 12.43
N THR A 174 -10.40 6.50 11.93
CA THR A 174 -9.33 7.13 12.72
C THR A 174 -9.73 8.54 13.06
N LEU A 175 -9.69 8.88 14.35
CA LEU A 175 -10.01 10.20 14.86
C LEU A 175 -8.75 10.87 15.40
N SER A 176 -8.38 12.02 14.85
CA SER A 176 -7.42 12.98 15.43
C SER A 176 -8.10 14.37 15.54
N ARG A 177 -7.41 15.37 16.09
CA ARG A 177 -7.94 16.75 16.13
C ARG A 177 -7.82 17.45 14.77
N GLU A 178 -6.89 17.03 13.92
CA GLU A 178 -6.63 17.58 12.59
C GLU A 178 -7.41 16.84 11.48
N PHE A 179 -7.81 15.58 11.71
CA PHE A 179 -8.48 14.80 10.66
C PHE A 179 -9.38 13.66 11.16
N ILE A 180 -10.23 13.20 10.24
CA ILE A 180 -10.95 11.93 10.30
C ILE A 180 -10.54 11.09 9.09
N ASP A 181 -9.89 9.95 9.31
CA ASP A 181 -9.74 8.97 8.23
C ASP A 181 -10.88 7.96 8.31
N VAL A 182 -11.46 7.67 7.15
CA VAL A 182 -12.42 6.59 7.00
C VAL A 182 -11.88 5.64 5.96
N ALA A 183 -11.77 4.37 6.30
CA ALA A 183 -11.42 3.34 5.36
C ALA A 183 -12.25 2.08 5.58
N TRP A 184 -12.53 1.34 4.52
CA TRP A 184 -13.05 0.00 4.64
C TRP A 184 -12.33 -0.94 3.69
N GLN A 185 -11.84 -2.03 4.25
CA GLN A 185 -11.14 -3.09 3.54
C GLN A 185 -12.12 -4.22 3.22
N PHE A 186 -12.01 -4.80 2.04
CA PHE A 186 -12.94 -5.82 1.56
C PHE A 186 -12.24 -6.85 0.66
N ASN A 187 -12.90 -8.00 0.50
CA ASN A 187 -12.49 -9.08 -0.37
C ASN A 187 -13.62 -9.33 -1.38
N ASP A 188 -13.35 -9.13 -2.66
CA ASP A 188 -14.31 -9.30 -3.76
C ASP A 188 -14.83 -10.76 -3.88
N LYS A 189 -14.06 -11.73 -3.37
CA LYS A 189 -14.46 -13.14 -3.28
C LYS A 189 -15.50 -13.40 -2.18
N GLU A 190 -15.62 -12.50 -1.20
CA GLU A 190 -16.56 -12.58 -0.08
C GLU A 190 -17.68 -11.54 -0.23
N ARG A 191 -18.43 -11.63 -1.33
CA ARG A 191 -19.38 -10.59 -1.79
C ARG A 191 -20.37 -10.11 -0.74
N GLU A 192 -20.93 -11.01 0.08
CA GLU A 192 -21.89 -10.63 1.12
C GLU A 192 -21.25 -9.75 2.20
N LYS A 193 -20.04 -10.10 2.65
CA LYS A 193 -19.28 -9.29 3.61
C LYS A 193 -18.80 -7.98 2.99
N ALA A 194 -18.36 -8.02 1.73
CA ALA A 194 -17.99 -6.82 1.00
C ALA A 194 -19.17 -5.85 0.91
N ALA A 195 -20.38 -6.32 0.60
CA ALA A 195 -21.58 -5.51 0.58
C ALA A 195 -21.91 -4.92 1.97
N GLU A 196 -21.73 -5.67 3.05
CA GLU A 196 -21.88 -5.17 4.41
C GLU A 196 -20.92 -4.01 4.71
N PHE A 197 -19.64 -4.13 4.37
CA PHE A 197 -18.66 -3.07 4.59
C PHE A 197 -18.91 -1.85 3.72
N PHE A 198 -19.44 -2.04 2.52
CA PHE A 198 -19.86 -0.95 1.66
C PHE A 198 -21.07 -0.19 2.22
N ASN A 199 -22.02 -0.89 2.85
CA ASN A 199 -23.13 -0.25 3.55
C ASN A 199 -22.64 0.54 4.77
N ASP A 200 -21.67 0.00 5.51
CA ASP A 200 -21.05 0.70 6.64
C ASP A 200 -20.34 1.97 6.18
N GLY A 201 -19.52 1.87 5.12
CA GLY A 201 -18.85 3.00 4.47
C GLY A 201 -19.85 4.07 4.03
N GLN A 202 -20.90 3.69 3.32
CA GLN A 202 -21.95 4.60 2.88
C GLN A 202 -22.61 5.33 4.06
N ARG A 203 -22.95 4.60 5.13
CA ARG A 203 -23.61 5.16 6.30
C ARG A 203 -22.72 6.21 6.97
N ILE A 204 -21.46 5.89 7.24
CA ILE A 204 -20.55 6.83 7.90
C ILE A 204 -20.22 8.03 6.99
N THR A 205 -20.05 7.82 5.68
CA THR A 205 -19.84 8.92 4.73
C THR A 205 -21.01 9.90 4.71
N ARG A 206 -22.24 9.40 4.71
CA ARG A 206 -23.45 10.25 4.79
C ARG A 206 -23.57 10.95 6.13
N ALA A 207 -23.18 10.30 7.22
CA ALA A 207 -23.17 10.92 8.54
C ALA A 207 -22.15 12.06 8.64
N LEU A 208 -20.94 11.89 8.08
CA LEU A 208 -19.89 12.91 8.15
C LEU A 208 -20.17 14.08 7.20
N LEU A 209 -20.59 13.79 5.97
CA LEU A 209 -20.63 14.78 4.89
C LEU A 209 -22.02 15.33 4.63
N GLY A 210 -23.06 14.65 5.12
CA GLY A 210 -24.46 14.94 4.80
C GLY A 210 -25.03 13.95 3.80
N GLY A 211 -26.36 13.94 3.71
CA GLY A 211 -27.09 12.91 2.97
C GLY A 211 -26.80 12.90 1.46
N LYS A 212 -26.77 14.07 0.81
CA LYS A 212 -26.61 14.19 -0.64
C LYS A 212 -25.13 14.19 -1.05
N GLU A 213 -24.33 15.00 -0.39
CA GLU A 213 -22.90 15.20 -0.66
C GLU A 213 -22.12 13.93 -0.34
N GLY A 214 -22.41 13.30 0.80
CA GLY A 214 -21.81 12.03 1.18
C GLY A 214 -22.20 10.88 0.25
N ALA A 215 -23.46 10.84 -0.19
CA ALA A 215 -23.91 9.86 -1.19
C ALA A 215 -23.21 10.06 -2.53
N ALA A 216 -23.07 11.30 -2.99
CA ALA A 216 -22.39 11.63 -4.24
C ALA A 216 -20.91 11.25 -4.20
N LEU A 217 -20.20 11.56 -3.11
CA LEU A 217 -18.81 11.14 -2.92
C LEU A 217 -18.69 9.62 -2.96
N TYR A 218 -19.52 8.93 -2.18
CA TYR A 218 -19.53 7.47 -2.10
C TYR A 218 -19.76 6.81 -3.47
N GLU A 219 -20.79 7.26 -4.20
CA GLU A 219 -21.08 6.72 -5.54
C GLU A 219 -19.93 6.94 -6.51
N ASN A 220 -19.29 8.11 -6.45
CA ASN A 220 -18.15 8.43 -7.31
C ASN A 220 -16.98 7.47 -7.05
N ILE A 221 -16.56 7.34 -5.78
CA ILE A 221 -15.42 6.49 -5.46
C ILE A 221 -15.72 5.00 -5.67
N ALA A 222 -16.95 4.55 -5.40
CA ALA A 222 -17.35 3.16 -5.63
C ALA A 222 -17.28 2.79 -7.12
N LYS A 223 -17.56 3.74 -8.02
CA LYS A 223 -17.40 3.59 -9.49
C LYS A 223 -15.94 3.66 -9.97
N GLY A 224 -14.97 3.68 -9.06
CA GLY A 224 -13.54 3.83 -9.37
C GLY A 224 -13.11 5.28 -9.57
N GLY A 225 -13.97 6.25 -9.24
CA GLY A 225 -13.61 7.67 -9.21
C GLY A 225 -12.54 7.95 -8.15
N LYS A 226 -11.68 8.93 -8.44
CA LYS A 226 -10.64 9.41 -7.54
C LYS A 226 -10.85 10.91 -7.33
N VAL A 227 -10.77 11.35 -6.08
CA VAL A 227 -10.93 12.76 -5.69
C VAL A 227 -9.76 13.09 -4.75
N ASP A 228 -8.78 13.80 -5.28
CA ASP A 228 -7.60 14.19 -4.49
C ASP A 228 -7.97 15.27 -3.46
N PHE A 229 -8.84 16.20 -3.85
CA PHE A 229 -9.37 17.28 -3.01
C PHE A 229 -10.83 17.62 -3.39
N LEU A 230 -11.69 17.82 -2.39
CA LEU A 230 -13.05 18.32 -2.53
C LEU A 230 -13.38 19.21 -1.34
N SER A 231 -13.85 20.43 -1.61
CA SER A 231 -14.39 21.34 -0.61
C SER A 231 -15.91 21.40 -0.76
N LEU A 232 -16.63 21.24 0.34
CA LEU A 232 -18.09 21.34 0.40
C LEU A 232 -18.52 22.78 0.75
N ASP A 233 -19.77 23.12 0.45
CA ASP A 233 -20.34 24.46 0.67
C ASP A 233 -20.30 24.91 2.14
N ASP A 234 -20.24 23.97 3.08
CA ASP A 234 -20.13 24.22 4.51
C ASP A 234 -18.68 24.26 5.03
N GLY A 235 -17.70 24.26 4.13
CA GLY A 235 -16.28 24.39 4.42
C GLY A 235 -15.59 23.09 4.81
N ILE A 236 -16.28 21.94 4.74
CA ILE A 236 -15.64 20.64 4.96
C ILE A 236 -14.73 20.32 3.78
N GLU A 237 -13.47 20.00 4.08
CA GLU A 237 -12.48 19.57 3.09
C GLU A 237 -12.26 18.05 3.18
N ILE A 238 -12.24 17.42 2.01
CA ILE A 238 -12.09 15.98 1.83
C ILE A 238 -10.88 15.73 0.94
N HIS A 239 -10.01 14.83 1.38
CA HIS A 239 -8.76 14.51 0.70
C HIS A 239 -8.68 13.03 0.38
N ASN A 240 -7.95 12.71 -0.71
CA ASN A 240 -7.53 11.35 -1.06
C ASN A 240 -8.67 10.31 -1.15
N ALA A 241 -9.87 10.73 -1.56
CA ALA A 241 -11.03 9.87 -1.63
C ALA A 241 -10.99 8.95 -2.86
N ARG A 242 -10.98 7.64 -2.64
CA ARG A 242 -10.90 6.62 -3.70
C ARG A 242 -11.29 5.24 -3.22
N CYS A 243 -11.75 4.39 -4.15
CA CYS A 243 -11.81 2.96 -3.96
C CYS A 243 -10.86 2.25 -4.93
N GLY A 244 -10.10 1.30 -4.40
CA GLY A 244 -9.32 0.34 -5.14
C GLY A 244 -9.92 -1.07 -5.07
N ALA A 245 -9.17 -2.08 -5.46
CA ALA A 245 -9.65 -3.47 -5.58
C ALA A 245 -9.99 -4.13 -4.23
N TYR A 246 -9.38 -3.65 -3.14
CA TYR A 246 -9.50 -4.24 -1.81
C TYR A 246 -9.77 -3.22 -0.69
N MET A 247 -9.80 -1.93 -1.01
CA MET A 247 -10.07 -0.90 -0.01
C MET A 247 -10.70 0.35 -0.61
N CYS A 248 -11.55 1.00 0.16
CA CYS A 248 -11.95 2.38 -0.07
C CYS A 248 -11.47 3.23 1.09
N ARG A 249 -11.17 4.50 0.82
CA ARG A 249 -10.77 5.45 1.85
C ARG A 249 -10.99 6.90 1.45
N TYR A 250 -11.05 7.77 2.44
CA TYR A 250 -10.94 9.22 2.32
C TYR A 250 -10.57 9.82 3.68
N GLN A 251 -10.09 11.05 3.65
CA GLN A 251 -9.77 11.85 4.84
C GLN A 251 -10.65 13.10 4.87
N VAL A 252 -11.15 13.47 6.04
CA VAL A 252 -11.85 14.74 6.28
C VAL A 252 -10.95 15.61 7.16
N VAL A 253 -10.78 16.88 6.82
CA VAL A 253 -10.01 17.85 7.61
C VAL A 253 -10.85 18.38 8.77
N ARG A 254 -10.24 18.61 9.94
CA ARG A 254 -10.86 19.13 11.16
C ARG A 254 -10.25 20.44 11.65
#